data_AF-A0A7H4MEL2-F1
#
_entry.id   AF-A0A7H4MEL2-F1
#
_cell.length_a   1.000
_cell.length_b   1.000
_cell.length_c   1.000
_cell.angle_alpha   90.00
_cell.angle_beta   90.00
_cell.angle_gamma   90.00
#
_symmetry.space_group_name_H-M   'P 1'
#
loop_
_entity.id
_entity.type
_entity.pdbx_description
1 polymer ?
#
loop_
_entity_poly.entity_id
_entity_poly.type
_entity_poly.pdbx_seq_one_letter_code
_entity_poly.pdbx_strand_id
1 'polypeptide(L)'
;MMDNLRTAANSVVLKIIFGIIIVSFILTGVSGYLIGGGKNYAAKVNGQEIGRGQFENAVASERNRMQQQLGDQFSELAANENYMKTMRQQVLNRLIDESLLDQYARELGLSISDEQVKQAIFQTQAFQTNGKFDNQRFSGIVAQMGMTTDQYAQALRNQLTTQQLINAIAGTDFMLPGESDQLAALVSQQRVVREATINVNALAAKQTASDEEINAFWQQNQARFMAPEQFRVSYIKMDAASMQESASDEEIQSWYDQHKDQFTQPQRNRYSVIQTKTEADAKAVLAELQKGADFATLAKEKSTDIISARNGGDMGWMEEASTVPELKDAGLKEKGQLSGVIKSSLAPGGPSGRRPAGAGEAAG
;
A
#
# COMPACT_ATOMS: atom_id res chain seq x y z
N MET A 1 -16.76 25.92 26.29
CA MET A 1 -15.87 24.76 26.53
C MET A 1 -14.59 24.81 25.69
N MET A 2 -14.63 25.37 24.46
CA MET A 2 -13.44 25.58 23.60
C MET A 2 -12.51 26.73 24.04
N ASP A 3 -13.01 27.73 24.76
CA ASP A 3 -12.18 28.87 25.23
C ASP A 3 -11.25 28.49 26.41
N ASN A 4 -11.65 27.50 27.21
CA ASN A 4 -10.81 26.94 28.27
C ASN A 4 -9.64 26.10 27.68
N LEU A 5 -9.82 25.49 26.51
CA LEU A 5 -8.77 24.78 25.78
C LEU A 5 -7.75 25.74 25.14
N ARG A 6 -8.20 26.89 24.61
CA ARG A 6 -7.30 27.92 24.07
C ARG A 6 -6.49 28.63 25.14
N THR A 7 -7.09 28.84 26.33
CA THR A 7 -6.38 29.47 27.46
C THR A 7 -5.35 28.51 28.07
N ALA A 8 -5.66 27.21 28.11
CA ALA A 8 -4.71 26.18 28.54
C ALA A 8 -3.56 25.95 27.54
N ALA A 9 -3.80 26.09 26.23
CA ALA A 9 -2.78 25.93 25.18
C ALA A 9 -1.68 27.00 25.22
N ASN A 10 -1.94 28.17 25.82
CA ASN A 10 -0.96 29.24 25.99
C ASN A 10 -0.25 29.22 27.35
N SER A 11 -0.58 28.25 28.23
CA SER A 11 0.14 28.06 29.48
C SER A 11 1.57 27.57 29.21
N VAL A 12 2.54 28.20 29.86
CA VAL A 12 3.97 27.83 29.76
C VAL A 12 4.19 26.36 30.14
N VAL A 13 3.39 25.85 31.08
CA VAL A 13 3.42 24.45 31.53
C VAL A 13 3.04 23.49 30.39
N LEU A 14 2.02 23.82 29.60
CA LEU A 14 1.59 22.96 28.48
C LEU A 14 2.62 22.95 27.33
N LYS A 15 3.28 24.09 27.07
CA LYS A 15 4.37 24.19 26.09
C LYS A 15 5.59 23.36 26.48
N ILE A 16 5.91 23.29 27.78
CA ILE A 16 6.98 22.42 28.29
C ILE A 16 6.61 20.94 28.09
N ILE A 17 5.37 20.55 28.39
CA ILE A 17 4.89 19.17 28.19
C ILE A 17 4.90 18.78 26.71
N PHE A 18 4.39 19.64 25.82
CA PHE A 18 4.45 19.40 24.37
C PHE A 18 5.89 19.36 23.86
N GLY A 19 6.77 20.22 24.37
CA GLY A 19 8.20 20.17 24.08
C GLY A 19 8.82 18.83 24.47
N ILE A 20 8.52 18.30 25.65
CA ILE A 20 9.00 16.99 26.11
C ILE A 20 8.42 15.85 25.26
N ILE A 21 7.15 15.92 24.87
CA ILE A 21 6.51 14.91 24.00
C ILE A 21 7.14 14.92 22.60
N ILE A 22 7.34 16.10 22.01
CA ILE A 22 7.99 16.26 20.70
C ILE A 22 9.44 15.77 20.77
N VAL A 23 10.19 16.15 21.81
CA VAL A 23 11.56 15.69 22.03
C VAL A 23 11.60 14.17 22.25
N SER A 24 10.62 13.60 22.96
CA SER A 24 10.46 12.16 23.12
C SER A 24 10.17 11.46 21.79
N PHE A 25 9.27 12.00 20.96
CA PHE A 25 9.00 11.48 19.61
C PHE A 25 10.22 11.56 18.68
N ILE A 26 11.02 12.62 18.79
CA ILE A 26 12.27 12.77 18.02
C ILE A 26 13.33 11.76 18.51
N LEU A 27 13.48 11.60 19.82
CA LEU A 27 14.47 10.70 20.43
C LEU A 27 14.10 9.21 20.32
N THR A 28 12.81 8.85 20.32
CA THR A 28 12.35 7.45 20.30
C THR A 28 11.80 7.00 18.95
N GLY A 29 11.17 7.89 18.17
CA GLY A 29 10.40 7.52 16.97
C GLY A 29 11.14 7.69 15.64
N VAL A 30 12.06 8.66 15.53
CA VAL A 30 12.72 8.98 14.23
C VAL A 30 14.21 8.63 14.21
N SER A 31 14.84 8.49 15.38
CA SER A 31 16.25 8.12 15.49
C SER A 31 16.53 6.67 15.03
N GLY A 32 15.54 5.78 15.07
CA GLY A 32 15.66 4.41 14.57
C GLY A 32 15.72 4.29 13.04
N TYR A 33 15.20 5.29 12.30
CA TYR A 33 15.10 5.23 10.83
C TYR A 33 16.29 5.89 10.12
N LEU A 34 16.99 6.82 10.78
CA LEU A 34 18.08 7.61 10.16
C LEU A 34 19.48 7.22 10.65
N ILE A 35 19.62 6.57 11.80
CA ILE A 35 20.92 6.28 12.44
C ILE A 35 21.19 4.75 12.52
N GLY A 36 20.38 3.93 11.84
CA GLY A 36 20.57 2.49 11.74
C GLY A 36 21.37 2.09 10.51
N GLY A 37 22.70 2.27 10.54
CA GLY A 37 23.64 1.60 9.63
C GLY A 37 23.73 0.08 9.89
N GLY A 38 22.60 -0.57 10.09
CA GLY A 38 22.48 -2.01 10.28
C GLY A 38 22.72 -2.70 8.94
N LYS A 39 23.64 -3.66 8.94
CA LYS A 39 24.00 -4.47 7.78
C LYS A 39 22.75 -4.87 6.97
N ASN A 40 22.65 -4.36 5.74
CA ASN A 40 21.48 -4.45 4.86
C ASN A 40 21.34 -5.84 4.17
N TYR A 41 21.77 -6.91 4.82
CA TYR A 41 21.68 -8.28 4.31
C TYR A 41 20.81 -9.16 5.21
N ALA A 42 20.09 -10.10 4.60
CA ALA A 42 19.35 -11.15 5.27
C ALA A 42 20.25 -12.35 5.61
N ALA A 43 21.22 -12.66 4.75
CA ALA A 43 22.25 -13.67 4.98
C ALA A 43 23.53 -13.34 4.19
N LYS A 44 24.64 -13.98 4.55
CA LYS A 44 25.92 -13.88 3.83
C LYS A 44 26.43 -15.29 3.55
N VAL A 45 26.66 -15.60 2.28
CA VAL A 45 27.03 -16.93 1.76
C VAL A 45 28.40 -16.82 1.11
N ASN A 46 29.44 -17.35 1.74
CA ASN A 46 30.84 -17.31 1.25
C ASN A 46 31.33 -15.92 0.82
N GLY A 47 30.89 -14.86 1.49
CA GLY A 47 31.28 -13.49 1.15
C GLY A 47 30.25 -12.72 0.32
N GLN A 48 29.36 -13.41 -0.39
CA GLN A 48 28.25 -12.81 -1.13
C GLN A 48 27.07 -12.53 -0.20
N GLU A 49 26.56 -11.30 -0.23
CA GLU A 49 25.46 -10.88 0.63
C GLU A 49 24.12 -11.03 -0.07
N ILE A 50 23.17 -11.73 0.57
CA ILE A 50 21.77 -11.76 0.17
C ILE A 50 21.12 -10.53 0.79
N GLY A 51 20.83 -9.52 -0.04
CA GLY A 51 20.28 -8.25 0.42
C GLY A 51 18.93 -8.40 1.12
N ARG A 52 18.66 -7.57 2.13
CA ARG A 52 17.37 -7.60 2.84
C ARG A 52 16.19 -7.32 1.89
N GLY A 53 16.34 -6.37 0.97
CA GLY A 53 15.31 -6.09 -0.03
C GLY A 53 15.02 -7.27 -0.95
N GLN A 54 16.05 -8.02 -1.36
CA GLN A 54 15.88 -9.24 -2.15
C GLN A 54 15.09 -10.30 -1.38
N PHE A 55 15.41 -10.48 -0.09
CA PHE A 55 14.70 -11.41 0.77
C PHE A 55 13.23 -11.03 0.95
N GLU A 56 12.93 -9.77 1.27
CA GLU A 56 11.54 -9.31 1.43
C GLU A 56 10.74 -9.45 0.12
N ASN A 57 11.35 -9.16 -1.03
CA ASN A 57 10.71 -9.35 -2.34
C ASN A 57 10.41 -10.83 -2.63
N ALA A 58 11.33 -11.73 -2.28
CA ALA A 58 11.12 -13.17 -2.43
C ALA A 58 10.01 -13.68 -1.50
N VAL A 59 9.94 -13.18 -0.26
CA VAL A 59 8.87 -13.50 0.70
C VAL A 59 7.52 -13.00 0.19
N ALA A 60 7.47 -11.76 -0.34
CA ALA A 60 6.24 -11.20 -0.90
C ALA A 60 5.77 -12.00 -2.13
N SER A 61 6.70 -12.44 -2.98
CA SER A 61 6.38 -13.26 -4.17
C SER A 61 5.81 -14.62 -3.77
N GLU A 62 6.41 -15.29 -2.79
CA GLU A 62 5.93 -16.59 -2.30
C GLU A 62 4.54 -16.44 -1.64
N ARG A 63 4.33 -15.38 -0.86
CA ARG A 63 3.03 -15.05 -0.28
C ARG A 63 1.97 -14.87 -1.36
N ASN A 64 2.26 -14.08 -2.40
CA ASN A 64 1.32 -13.80 -3.47
C ASN A 64 0.96 -15.07 -4.25
N ARG A 65 1.94 -15.93 -4.51
CA ARG A 65 1.72 -17.24 -5.13
C ARG A 65 0.82 -18.13 -4.27
N MET A 66 1.09 -18.22 -2.97
CA MET A 66 0.26 -19.00 -2.04
C MET A 66 -1.17 -18.46 -1.94
N GLN A 67 -1.32 -17.14 -1.91
CA GLN A 67 -2.64 -16.49 -1.93
C GLN A 67 -3.40 -16.78 -3.22
N GLN A 68 -2.74 -16.84 -4.38
CA GLN A 68 -3.37 -17.21 -5.65
C GLN A 68 -3.81 -18.68 -5.70
N GLN A 69 -3.06 -19.58 -5.05
CA GLN A 69 -3.36 -21.01 -5.04
C GLN A 69 -4.43 -21.40 -4.00
N LEU A 70 -4.38 -20.78 -2.81
CA LEU A 70 -5.22 -21.15 -1.66
C LEU A 70 -6.40 -20.21 -1.42
N GLY A 71 -6.40 -19.01 -2.03
CA GLY A 71 -7.45 -18.01 -1.84
C GLY A 71 -7.64 -17.66 -0.36
N ASP A 72 -8.89 -17.71 0.10
CA ASP A 72 -9.28 -17.32 1.46
C ASP A 72 -8.64 -18.19 2.56
N GLN A 73 -8.31 -19.45 2.25
CA GLN A 73 -7.62 -20.35 3.20
C GLN A 73 -6.23 -19.84 3.57
N PHE A 74 -5.59 -19.04 2.70
CA PHE A 74 -4.30 -18.44 3.01
C PHE A 74 -4.39 -17.47 4.19
N SER A 75 -5.52 -16.76 4.37
CA SER A 75 -5.69 -15.79 5.45
C SER A 75 -5.66 -16.44 6.83
N GLU A 76 -6.25 -17.64 6.96
CA GLU A 76 -6.21 -18.43 8.21
C GLU A 76 -4.80 -18.94 8.52
N LEU A 77 -4.06 -19.40 7.50
CA LEU A 77 -2.68 -19.84 7.64
C LEU A 77 -1.74 -18.66 7.94
N ALA A 78 -1.95 -17.52 7.30
CA ALA A 78 -1.14 -16.31 7.48
C ALA A 78 -1.34 -15.68 8.87
N ALA A 79 -2.49 -15.89 9.50
CA ALA A 79 -2.73 -15.50 10.89
C ALA A 79 -1.88 -16.29 11.89
N ASN A 80 -1.37 -17.47 11.50
CA ASN A 80 -0.46 -18.25 12.32
C ASN A 80 0.98 -17.75 12.18
N GLU A 81 1.50 -17.13 13.23
CA GLU A 81 2.86 -16.56 13.26
C GLU A 81 3.95 -17.62 12.99
N ASN A 82 3.79 -18.84 13.51
CA ASN A 82 4.76 -19.92 13.29
C ASN A 82 4.81 -20.32 11.81
N TYR A 83 3.65 -20.39 11.15
CA TYR A 83 3.58 -20.68 9.73
C TYR A 83 4.32 -19.61 8.91
N MET A 84 4.06 -18.33 9.19
CA MET A 84 4.73 -17.23 8.51
C MET A 84 6.24 -17.22 8.74
N LYS A 85 6.69 -17.55 9.96
CA LYS A 85 8.12 -17.70 10.29
C LYS A 85 8.78 -18.84 9.51
N THR A 86 8.14 -20.01 9.45
CA THR A 86 8.64 -21.16 8.68
C THR A 86 8.70 -20.83 7.18
N MET A 87 7.68 -20.19 6.63
CA MET A 87 7.66 -19.74 5.23
C MET A 87 8.85 -18.80 4.93
N ARG A 88 9.09 -17.80 5.79
CA ARG A 88 10.23 -16.88 5.65
C ARG A 88 11.56 -17.63 5.71
N GLN A 89 11.71 -18.61 6.60
CA GLN A 89 12.92 -19.42 6.70
C GLN A 89 13.14 -20.30 5.46
N GLN A 90 12.07 -20.90 4.91
CA GLN A 90 12.14 -21.67 3.66
C GLN A 90 12.58 -20.79 2.48
N VAL A 91 12.04 -19.57 2.37
CA VAL A 91 12.45 -18.60 1.36
C VAL A 91 13.92 -18.21 1.53
N LEU A 92 14.38 -17.99 2.76
CA LEU A 92 15.79 -17.67 3.02
C LEU A 92 16.71 -18.83 2.63
N ASN A 93 16.38 -20.05 3.02
CA ASN A 93 17.15 -21.25 2.67
C ASN A 93 17.23 -21.41 1.15
N ARG A 94 16.12 -21.24 0.43
CA ARG A 94 16.12 -21.27 -1.04
C ARG A 94 17.07 -20.25 -1.65
N LEU A 95 17.09 -19.01 -1.14
CA LEU A 95 18.03 -17.98 -1.63
C LEU A 95 19.49 -18.33 -1.32
N ILE A 96 19.75 -18.98 -0.18
CA ILE A 96 21.09 -19.49 0.17
C ILE A 96 21.49 -20.58 -0.82
N ASP A 97 20.62 -21.57 -1.07
CA ASP A 97 20.89 -22.67 -1.99
C ASP A 97 21.12 -22.16 -3.42
N GLU A 98 20.30 -21.22 -3.89
CA GLU A 98 20.49 -20.56 -5.18
C GLU A 98 21.85 -19.83 -5.26
N SER A 99 22.26 -19.14 -4.20
CA SER A 99 23.56 -18.48 -4.14
C SER A 99 24.72 -19.48 -4.17
N LEU A 100 24.60 -20.61 -3.47
CA LEU A 100 25.63 -21.65 -3.46
C LEU A 100 25.75 -22.32 -4.83
N LEU A 101 24.63 -22.61 -5.49
CA LEU A 101 24.61 -23.21 -6.82
C LEU A 101 25.19 -22.26 -7.88
N ASP A 102 24.87 -20.96 -7.83
CA ASP A 102 25.46 -19.96 -8.73
C ASP A 102 26.99 -19.85 -8.52
N GLN A 103 27.45 -19.83 -7.27
CA GLN A 103 28.89 -19.82 -6.96
C GLN A 103 29.59 -21.06 -7.50
N TYR A 104 29.01 -22.24 -7.28
CA TYR A 104 29.60 -23.50 -7.73
C TYR A 104 29.60 -23.61 -9.26
N ALA A 105 28.53 -23.19 -9.93
CA ALA A 105 28.50 -23.15 -11.39
C ALA A 105 29.59 -22.24 -11.98
N ARG A 106 29.83 -21.06 -11.37
CA ARG A 106 30.92 -20.17 -11.75
C ARG A 106 32.31 -20.78 -11.51
N GLU A 107 32.48 -21.48 -10.40
CA GLU A 107 33.73 -22.20 -10.08
C GLU A 107 34.05 -23.27 -11.14
N LEU A 108 33.02 -23.99 -11.61
CA LEU A 108 33.13 -24.97 -12.69
C LEU A 108 33.26 -24.34 -14.10
N GLY A 109 33.21 -23.00 -14.22
CA GLY A 109 33.25 -22.29 -15.49
C GLY A 109 31.98 -22.47 -16.34
N LEU A 110 30.88 -22.91 -15.74
CA LEU A 110 29.59 -23.04 -16.43
C LEU A 110 28.97 -21.66 -16.62
N SER A 111 28.57 -21.36 -17.86
CA SER A 111 27.88 -20.12 -18.20
C SER A 111 26.92 -20.34 -19.36
N ILE A 112 25.86 -19.56 -19.37
CA ILE A 112 24.87 -19.53 -20.45
C ILE A 112 25.08 -18.25 -21.26
N SER A 113 25.31 -18.42 -22.55
CA SER A 113 25.51 -17.33 -23.50
C SER A 113 24.23 -16.52 -23.74
N ASP A 114 24.39 -15.27 -24.15
CA ASP A 114 23.25 -14.39 -24.48
C ASP A 114 22.35 -14.98 -25.57
N GLU A 115 22.94 -15.66 -26.55
CA GLU A 115 22.16 -16.33 -27.61
C GLU A 115 21.34 -17.49 -27.06
N GLN A 116 21.87 -18.28 -26.11
CA GLN A 116 21.08 -19.33 -25.46
C GLN A 116 19.91 -18.76 -24.65
N VAL A 117 20.13 -17.65 -23.92
CA VAL A 117 19.05 -16.95 -23.22
C VAL A 117 17.98 -16.48 -24.21
N LYS A 118 18.39 -15.85 -25.31
CA LYS A 118 17.48 -15.39 -26.37
C LYS A 118 16.69 -16.54 -26.99
N GLN A 119 17.34 -17.66 -27.31
CA GLN A 119 16.67 -18.84 -27.85
C GLN A 119 15.63 -19.40 -26.86
N ALA A 120 15.96 -19.48 -25.58
CA ALA A 120 15.02 -19.92 -24.55
C ALA A 120 13.80 -18.97 -24.43
N ILE A 121 14.02 -17.65 -24.52
CA ILE A 121 12.92 -16.67 -24.57
C ILE A 121 12.05 -16.92 -25.80
N PHE A 122 12.65 -17.11 -26.98
CA PHE A 122 11.91 -17.27 -28.23
C PHE A 122 11.11 -18.58 -28.27
N GLN A 123 11.61 -19.63 -27.62
CA GLN A 123 10.95 -20.94 -27.50
C GLN A 123 9.84 -20.95 -26.45
N THR A 124 9.74 -19.93 -25.60
CA THR A 124 8.69 -19.86 -24.58
C THR A 124 7.33 -19.57 -25.24
N GLN A 125 6.43 -20.56 -25.24
CA GLN A 125 5.11 -20.48 -25.89
C GLN A 125 4.29 -19.27 -25.43
N ALA A 126 4.40 -18.88 -24.16
CA ALA A 126 3.69 -17.74 -23.59
C ALA A 126 4.08 -16.40 -24.26
N PHE A 127 5.27 -16.31 -24.85
CA PHE A 127 5.79 -15.11 -25.55
C PHE A 127 5.56 -15.16 -27.06
N GLN A 128 4.77 -16.12 -27.55
CA GLN A 128 4.50 -16.27 -28.96
C GLN A 128 3.06 -15.88 -29.31
N THR A 129 2.90 -15.32 -30.51
CA THR A 129 1.63 -15.10 -31.19
C THR A 129 1.66 -15.89 -32.49
N ASN A 130 0.71 -16.81 -32.70
CA ASN A 130 0.68 -17.73 -33.85
C ASN A 130 1.98 -18.54 -34.04
N GLY A 131 2.61 -18.96 -32.93
CA GLY A 131 3.84 -19.76 -32.96
C GLY A 131 5.13 -18.98 -33.28
N LYS A 132 5.05 -17.64 -33.38
CA LYS A 132 6.22 -16.76 -33.57
C LYS A 132 6.39 -15.84 -32.39
N PHE A 133 7.64 -15.57 -32.01
CA PHE A 133 7.95 -14.65 -30.91
C PHE A 133 7.32 -13.27 -31.14
N ASP A 134 6.66 -12.76 -30.11
CA ASP A 134 5.99 -11.47 -30.08
C ASP A 134 6.60 -10.62 -28.97
N ASN A 135 7.35 -9.58 -29.38
CA ASN A 135 8.06 -8.72 -28.45
C ASN A 135 7.11 -7.90 -27.56
N GLN A 136 5.95 -7.47 -28.08
CA GLN A 136 4.99 -6.71 -27.28
C GLN A 136 4.39 -7.61 -26.21
N ARG A 137 4.01 -8.84 -26.58
CA ARG A 137 3.51 -9.85 -25.64
C ARG A 137 4.55 -10.20 -24.59
N PHE A 138 5.80 -10.42 -24.98
CA PHE A 138 6.92 -10.64 -24.06
C PHE A 138 7.07 -9.48 -23.06
N SER A 139 7.21 -8.25 -23.56
CA SER A 139 7.38 -7.07 -22.70
C SER A 139 6.17 -6.84 -21.77
N GLY A 140 4.95 -7.11 -22.25
CA GLY A 140 3.72 -6.95 -21.47
C GLY A 140 3.62 -7.97 -20.34
N ILE A 141 3.94 -9.24 -20.61
CA ILE A 141 3.95 -10.29 -19.57
C ILE A 141 5.05 -10.02 -18.55
N VAL A 142 6.24 -9.63 -18.99
CA VAL A 142 7.36 -9.30 -18.09
C VAL A 142 7.03 -8.08 -17.22
N ALA A 143 6.41 -7.05 -17.77
CA ALA A 143 5.94 -5.90 -17.02
C ALA A 143 4.85 -6.25 -16.00
N GLN A 144 3.95 -7.19 -16.33
CA GLN A 144 2.93 -7.69 -15.40
C GLN A 144 3.55 -8.43 -14.20
N MET A 145 4.72 -9.05 -14.39
CA MET A 145 5.51 -9.65 -13.30
C MET A 145 6.30 -8.61 -12.49
N GLY A 146 6.21 -7.32 -12.82
CA GLY A 146 6.94 -6.25 -12.14
C GLY A 146 8.45 -6.23 -12.43
N MET A 147 8.87 -6.86 -13.52
CA MET A 147 10.28 -6.96 -13.91
C MET A 147 10.57 -6.17 -15.19
N THR A 148 11.84 -5.85 -15.44
CA THR A 148 12.30 -5.43 -16.78
C THR A 148 12.69 -6.63 -17.63
N THR A 149 12.75 -6.46 -18.95
CA THR A 149 13.20 -7.51 -19.88
C THR A 149 14.62 -7.99 -19.57
N ASP A 150 15.50 -7.08 -19.14
CA ASP A 150 16.88 -7.41 -18.77
C ASP A 150 16.95 -8.19 -17.45
N GLN A 151 16.14 -7.79 -16.47
CA GLN A 151 16.02 -8.54 -15.22
C GLN A 151 15.48 -9.95 -15.47
N TYR A 152 14.49 -10.09 -16.35
CA TYR A 152 13.99 -11.40 -16.76
C TYR A 152 15.05 -12.23 -17.47
N ALA A 153 15.78 -11.64 -18.43
CA ALA A 153 16.86 -12.32 -19.14
C ALA A 153 17.97 -12.79 -18.18
N GLN A 154 18.33 -11.98 -17.19
CA GLN A 154 19.31 -12.37 -16.17
C GLN A 154 18.79 -13.48 -15.24
N ALA A 155 17.52 -13.41 -14.82
CA ALA A 155 16.91 -14.47 -14.02
C ALA A 155 16.86 -15.79 -14.80
N LEU A 156 16.49 -15.74 -16.08
CA LEU A 156 16.49 -16.90 -16.97
C LEU A 156 17.89 -17.46 -17.19
N ARG A 157 18.91 -16.60 -17.34
CA ARG A 157 20.32 -17.02 -17.42
C ARG A 157 20.72 -17.83 -16.20
N ASN A 158 20.46 -17.32 -15.00
CA ASN A 158 20.78 -18.01 -13.74
C ASN A 158 20.06 -19.36 -13.66
N GLN A 159 18.76 -19.40 -14.02
CA GLN A 159 17.99 -20.64 -14.03
C GLN A 159 18.57 -21.68 -14.99
N LEU A 160 18.93 -21.27 -16.22
CA LEU A 160 19.52 -22.15 -17.22
C LEU A 160 20.89 -22.68 -16.79
N THR A 161 21.71 -21.84 -16.15
CA THR A 161 23.01 -22.26 -15.58
C THR A 161 22.81 -23.34 -14.51
N THR A 162 21.87 -23.14 -13.58
CA THR A 162 21.56 -24.13 -12.54
C THR A 162 21.00 -25.43 -13.15
N GLN A 163 20.13 -25.35 -14.16
CA GLN A 163 19.62 -26.53 -14.86
C GLN A 163 20.75 -27.28 -15.59
N GLN A 164 21.68 -26.57 -16.22
CA GLN A 164 22.83 -27.18 -16.87
C GLN A 164 23.68 -27.95 -15.86
N LEU A 165 23.92 -27.39 -14.68
CA LEU A 165 24.64 -28.06 -13.60
C LEU A 165 23.91 -29.33 -13.13
N ILE A 166 22.61 -29.24 -12.85
CA ILE A 166 21.81 -30.40 -12.40
C ILE A 166 21.80 -31.49 -13.47
N ASN A 167 21.62 -31.14 -14.74
CA ASN A 167 21.61 -32.09 -15.84
C ASN A 167 22.99 -32.72 -16.07
N ALA A 168 24.07 -31.98 -15.86
CA ALA A 168 25.42 -32.52 -15.93
C ALA A 168 25.62 -33.61 -14.88
N ILE A 169 25.17 -33.39 -13.64
CA ILE A 169 25.26 -34.38 -12.56
C ILE A 169 24.32 -35.56 -12.81
N ALA A 170 23.04 -35.30 -13.11
CA ALA A 170 22.05 -36.35 -13.36
C ALA A 170 22.42 -37.22 -14.58
N GLY A 171 23.05 -36.63 -15.60
CA GLY A 171 23.54 -37.34 -16.77
C GLY A 171 24.82 -38.14 -16.56
N THR A 172 25.45 -38.05 -15.37
CA THR A 172 26.60 -38.90 -15.01
C THR A 172 26.17 -40.25 -14.44
N ASP A 173 24.88 -40.45 -14.16
CA ASP A 173 24.37 -41.70 -13.63
C ASP A 173 24.38 -42.78 -14.72
N PHE A 174 24.84 -43.97 -14.36
CA PHE A 174 24.82 -45.15 -15.21
C PHE A 174 24.50 -46.36 -14.34
N MET A 175 23.60 -47.21 -14.83
CA MET A 175 23.29 -48.46 -14.14
C MET A 175 24.14 -49.58 -14.75
N LEU A 176 24.83 -50.33 -13.91
CA LEU A 176 25.53 -51.52 -14.36
C LEU A 176 24.48 -52.59 -14.74
N PRO A 177 24.71 -53.41 -15.79
CA PRO A 177 23.75 -54.44 -16.19
C PRO A 177 23.31 -55.36 -15.03
N GLY A 178 24.23 -55.70 -14.12
CA GLY A 178 23.92 -56.53 -12.96
C GLY A 178 23.07 -55.84 -11.87
N GLU A 179 23.09 -54.51 -11.77
CA GLU A 179 22.25 -53.77 -10.81
C GLU A 179 20.78 -53.77 -11.24
N SER A 180 20.51 -53.67 -12.54
CA SER A 180 19.16 -53.80 -13.10
C SER A 180 18.57 -55.18 -12.80
N ASP A 181 19.36 -56.24 -12.97
CA ASP A 181 18.95 -57.62 -12.68
C ASP A 181 18.66 -57.83 -11.19
N GLN A 182 19.50 -57.30 -10.30
CA GLN A 182 19.28 -57.37 -8.85
C GLN A 182 18.02 -56.61 -8.41
N LEU A 183 17.79 -55.41 -8.94
CA LEU A 183 16.60 -54.64 -8.65
C LEU A 183 15.34 -55.35 -9.16
N ALA A 184 15.39 -55.91 -10.38
CA ALA A 184 14.30 -56.70 -10.93
C ALA A 184 14.00 -57.95 -10.09
N ALA A 185 15.03 -58.65 -9.63
CA ALA A 185 14.89 -59.80 -8.73
C ALA A 185 14.28 -59.41 -7.38
N LEU A 186 14.65 -58.24 -6.83
CA LEU A 186 14.13 -57.73 -5.56
C LEU A 186 12.66 -57.31 -5.67
N VAL A 187 12.29 -56.57 -6.74
CA VAL A 187 10.91 -56.12 -7.00
C VAL A 187 10.00 -57.31 -7.33
N SER A 188 10.53 -58.30 -8.04
CA SER A 188 9.78 -59.51 -8.40
C SER A 188 9.81 -60.58 -7.29
N GLN A 189 10.40 -60.27 -6.14
CA GLN A 189 10.50 -61.23 -5.04
C GLN A 189 9.10 -61.53 -4.48
N GLN A 190 8.64 -62.75 -4.69
CA GLN A 190 7.44 -63.25 -4.04
C GLN A 190 7.74 -63.60 -2.58
N ARG A 191 6.91 -63.09 -1.67
CA ARG A 191 6.98 -63.43 -0.24
C ARG A 191 5.67 -64.06 0.18
N VAL A 192 5.75 -65.29 0.67
CA VAL A 192 4.62 -65.96 1.30
C VAL A 192 4.58 -65.50 2.74
N VAL A 193 3.58 -64.69 3.09
CA VAL A 193 3.33 -64.29 4.46
C VAL A 193 2.25 -65.17 5.07
N ARG A 194 2.47 -65.63 6.31
CA ARG A 194 1.44 -66.28 7.11
C ARG A 194 0.82 -65.24 8.01
N GLU A 195 -0.41 -64.87 7.70
CA GLU A 195 -1.16 -63.89 8.48
C GLU A 195 -1.92 -64.55 9.63
N ALA A 196 -2.03 -63.85 10.75
CA ALA A 196 -2.91 -64.20 11.86
C ALA A 196 -3.70 -62.95 12.24
N THR A 197 -4.99 -62.95 11.96
CA THR A 197 -5.87 -61.84 12.31
C THR A 197 -6.44 -62.04 13.71
N ILE A 198 -6.12 -61.15 14.64
CA ILE A 198 -6.70 -61.16 15.98
C ILE A 198 -8.04 -60.43 15.91
N ASN A 199 -9.14 -61.15 16.12
CA ASN A 199 -10.46 -60.54 16.21
C ASN A 199 -10.63 -59.88 17.59
N VAL A 200 -10.19 -58.63 17.67
CA VAL A 200 -10.28 -57.81 18.90
C VAL A 200 -11.73 -57.61 19.37
N ASN A 201 -12.70 -57.58 18.44
CA ASN A 201 -14.12 -57.45 18.79
C ASN A 201 -14.66 -58.71 19.49
N ALA A 202 -14.25 -59.89 19.03
CA ALA A 202 -14.60 -61.15 19.67
C ALA A 202 -13.93 -61.33 21.05
N LEU A 203 -12.77 -60.70 21.27
CA LEU A 203 -12.13 -60.64 22.58
C LEU A 203 -12.82 -59.62 23.51
N ALA A 204 -13.15 -58.44 22.99
CA ALA A 204 -13.87 -57.41 23.73
C ALA A 204 -15.27 -57.86 24.15
N ALA A 205 -15.98 -58.62 23.30
CA ALA A 205 -17.29 -59.19 23.64
C ALA A 205 -17.25 -60.21 24.81
N LYS A 206 -16.06 -60.74 25.14
CA LYS A 206 -15.86 -61.62 26.31
C LYS A 206 -15.47 -60.86 27.58
N GLN A 207 -15.17 -59.56 27.46
CA GLN A 207 -14.88 -58.70 28.60
C GLN A 207 -16.21 -58.17 29.15
N THR A 208 -16.42 -58.36 30.44
CA THR A 208 -17.54 -57.76 31.17
C THR A 208 -16.93 -56.91 32.29
N ALA A 209 -17.36 -55.65 32.39
CA ALA A 209 -17.02 -54.82 33.55
C ALA A 209 -18.00 -55.12 34.67
N SER A 210 -17.53 -55.26 35.90
CA SER A 210 -18.40 -55.36 37.07
C SER A 210 -18.98 -53.98 37.42
N ASP A 211 -20.09 -53.97 38.16
CA ASP A 211 -20.71 -52.72 38.64
C ASP A 211 -19.74 -51.92 39.52
N GLU A 212 -18.89 -52.59 40.29
CA GLU A 212 -17.84 -51.96 41.09
C GLU A 212 -16.77 -51.27 40.22
N GLU A 213 -16.33 -51.92 39.14
CA GLU A 213 -15.36 -51.36 38.20
C GLU A 213 -15.93 -50.14 37.46
N ILE A 214 -17.20 -50.24 37.04
CA ILE A 214 -17.93 -49.14 36.40
C ILE A 214 -18.04 -47.95 37.36
N ASN A 215 -18.42 -48.19 38.62
CA ASN A 215 -18.55 -47.14 39.63
C ASN A 215 -17.20 -46.50 39.98
N ALA A 216 -16.15 -47.30 40.17
CA ALA A 216 -14.79 -46.79 40.42
C ALA A 216 -14.28 -45.93 39.25
N PHE A 217 -14.50 -46.37 38.01
CA PHE A 217 -14.13 -45.60 36.83
C PHE A 217 -14.92 -44.28 36.75
N TRP A 218 -16.23 -44.31 36.99
CA TRP A 218 -17.06 -43.12 36.99
C TRP A 218 -16.60 -42.11 38.06
N GLN A 219 -16.32 -42.56 39.29
CA GLN A 219 -15.84 -41.70 40.37
C GLN A 219 -14.50 -41.03 40.04
N GLN A 220 -13.56 -41.77 39.45
CA GLN A 220 -12.26 -41.19 39.06
C GLN A 220 -12.34 -40.27 37.83
N ASN A 221 -13.41 -40.37 37.03
CA ASN A 221 -13.53 -39.67 35.75
C ASN A 221 -14.75 -38.74 35.66
N GLN A 222 -15.33 -38.30 36.79
CA GLN A 222 -16.58 -37.53 36.82
C GLN A 222 -16.58 -36.32 35.88
N ALA A 223 -15.45 -35.61 35.77
CA ALA A 223 -15.31 -34.45 34.88
C ALA A 223 -15.58 -34.76 33.40
N ARG A 224 -15.37 -36.01 32.96
CA ARG A 224 -15.63 -36.47 31.57
C ARG A 224 -17.10 -36.79 31.31
N PHE A 225 -17.89 -36.95 32.36
CA PHE A 225 -19.31 -37.30 32.30
C PHE A 225 -20.22 -36.12 32.66
N MET A 226 -19.65 -34.94 32.93
CA MET A 226 -20.40 -33.70 33.11
C MET A 226 -20.67 -33.06 31.75
N ALA A 227 -21.92 -32.65 31.52
CA ALA A 227 -22.24 -31.78 30.40
C ALA A 227 -21.51 -30.43 30.61
N PRO A 228 -21.00 -29.79 29.53
CA PRO A 228 -20.47 -28.44 29.63
C PRO A 228 -21.49 -27.50 30.26
N GLU A 229 -21.00 -26.46 30.94
CA GLU A 229 -21.85 -25.45 31.54
C GLU A 229 -22.74 -24.81 30.46
N GLN A 230 -24.06 -24.90 30.65
CA GLN A 230 -25.06 -24.29 29.76
C GLN A 230 -25.74 -23.14 30.48
N PHE A 231 -25.82 -21.99 29.82
CA PHE A 231 -26.52 -20.82 30.31
C PHE A 231 -27.81 -20.60 29.52
N ARG A 232 -28.88 -20.21 30.22
CA ARG A 232 -30.12 -19.73 29.59
C ARG A 232 -30.06 -18.21 29.52
N VAL A 233 -30.00 -17.67 28.31
CA VAL A 233 -29.97 -16.22 28.07
C VAL A 233 -31.30 -15.79 27.46
N SER A 234 -31.93 -14.78 28.05
CA SER A 234 -33.03 -14.04 27.43
C SER A 234 -32.46 -12.76 26.82
N TYR A 235 -32.69 -12.55 25.54
CA TYR A 235 -32.27 -11.33 24.83
C TYR A 235 -33.41 -10.79 23.97
N ILE A 236 -33.40 -9.48 23.75
CA ILE A 236 -34.27 -8.81 22.79
C ILE A 236 -33.43 -8.59 21.53
N LYS A 237 -33.84 -9.16 20.40
CA LYS A 237 -33.19 -8.95 19.12
C LYS A 237 -33.70 -7.64 18.51
N MET A 238 -32.86 -6.61 18.45
CA MET A 238 -33.12 -5.39 17.68
C MET A 238 -32.50 -5.55 16.29
N ASP A 239 -33.34 -5.63 15.27
CA ASP A 239 -32.94 -5.72 13.87
C ASP A 239 -33.33 -4.41 13.17
N ALA A 240 -32.34 -3.60 12.79
CA ALA A 240 -32.56 -2.30 12.17
C ALA A 240 -33.33 -2.42 10.84
N ALA A 241 -33.20 -3.53 10.12
CA ALA A 241 -33.96 -3.79 8.90
C ALA A 241 -35.46 -3.98 9.15
N SER A 242 -35.85 -4.39 10.36
CA SER A 242 -37.25 -4.54 10.78
C SER A 242 -37.87 -3.26 11.34
N MET A 243 -37.07 -2.18 11.50
CA MET A 243 -37.47 -0.90 12.09
C MET A 243 -37.42 0.25 11.06
N GLN A 244 -37.58 -0.09 9.78
CA GLN A 244 -37.53 0.89 8.70
C GLN A 244 -38.84 1.68 8.65
N GLU A 245 -38.95 2.73 9.46
CA GLU A 245 -40.02 3.73 9.35
C GLU A 245 -39.69 4.71 8.22
N SER A 246 -40.66 4.95 7.35
CA SER A 246 -40.60 6.02 6.36
C SER A 246 -40.95 7.34 7.03
N ALA A 247 -40.01 8.30 7.03
CA ALA A 247 -40.25 9.66 7.51
C ALA A 247 -41.42 10.31 6.72
N SER A 248 -42.24 11.11 7.40
CA SER A 248 -43.32 11.84 6.73
C SER A 248 -42.77 13.00 5.91
N ASP A 249 -43.56 13.46 4.93
CA ASP A 249 -43.18 14.63 4.12
C ASP A 249 -43.00 15.88 4.99
N GLU A 250 -43.75 16.03 6.10
CA GLU A 250 -43.56 17.15 7.04
C GLU A 250 -42.23 17.05 7.79
N GLU A 251 -41.80 15.84 8.17
CA GLU A 251 -40.52 15.62 8.85
C GLU A 251 -39.34 15.88 7.92
N ILE A 252 -39.45 15.44 6.66
CA ILE A 252 -38.46 15.71 5.61
C ILE A 252 -38.37 17.21 5.35
N GLN A 253 -39.50 17.90 5.23
CA GLN A 253 -39.53 19.34 4.99
C GLN A 253 -38.96 20.12 6.18
N SER A 254 -39.35 19.79 7.41
CA SER A 254 -38.82 20.41 8.63
C SER A 254 -37.32 20.21 8.76
N TRP A 255 -36.83 19.00 8.46
CA TRP A 255 -35.41 18.71 8.49
C TRP A 255 -34.65 19.46 7.39
N TYR A 256 -35.18 19.48 6.17
CA TYR A 256 -34.60 20.25 5.06
C TYR A 256 -34.53 21.75 5.40
N ASP A 257 -35.59 22.32 5.93
CA ASP A 257 -35.64 23.74 6.30
C ASP A 257 -34.63 24.09 7.41
N GLN A 258 -34.39 23.17 8.36
CA GLN A 258 -33.38 23.33 9.42
C GLN A 258 -31.93 23.12 8.93
N HIS A 259 -31.74 22.46 7.79
CA HIS A 259 -30.42 22.09 7.26
C HIS A 259 -30.16 22.65 5.86
N LYS A 260 -30.89 23.69 5.45
CA LYS A 260 -30.78 24.35 4.13
C LYS A 260 -29.34 24.70 3.73
N ASP A 261 -28.54 25.05 4.72
CA ASP A 261 -27.12 25.40 4.61
C ASP A 261 -26.29 24.27 3.99
N GLN A 262 -26.71 23.01 4.16
CA GLN A 262 -26.05 21.82 3.63
C GLN A 262 -26.47 21.47 2.19
N PHE A 263 -27.56 22.08 1.71
CA PHE A 263 -28.16 21.80 0.40
C PHE A 263 -28.10 23.00 -0.55
N THR A 264 -27.43 24.07 -0.15
CA THR A 264 -27.21 25.27 -0.97
C THR A 264 -25.72 25.52 -1.15
N GLN A 265 -25.32 26.04 -2.31
CA GLN A 265 -23.93 26.46 -2.55
C GLN A 265 -23.82 27.97 -2.29
N PRO A 266 -22.84 28.43 -1.50
CA PRO A 266 -22.59 29.86 -1.31
C PRO A 266 -22.30 30.54 -2.64
N GLN A 267 -22.79 31.77 -2.82
CA GLN A 267 -22.45 32.58 -3.99
C GLN A 267 -20.93 32.80 -4.06
N ARG A 268 -20.33 32.51 -5.22
CA ARG A 268 -18.92 32.77 -5.50
C ARG A 268 -18.80 33.89 -6.53
N ASN A 269 -17.83 34.77 -6.33
CA ASN A 269 -17.49 35.85 -7.25
C ASN A 269 -16.03 35.71 -7.67
N ARG A 270 -15.70 36.09 -8.90
CA ARG A 270 -14.34 36.01 -9.44
C ARG A 270 -13.81 37.41 -9.73
N TYR A 271 -12.58 37.66 -9.30
CA TYR A 271 -11.96 38.98 -9.31
C TYR A 271 -10.57 38.91 -9.93
N SER A 272 -10.18 39.98 -10.61
CA SER A 272 -8.81 40.20 -11.09
C SER A 272 -8.21 41.44 -10.45
N VAL A 273 -6.91 41.44 -10.14
CA VAL A 273 -6.22 42.54 -9.46
C VAL A 273 -4.88 42.86 -10.12
N ILE A 274 -4.58 44.16 -10.21
CA ILE A 274 -3.24 44.68 -10.52
C ILE A 274 -2.71 45.35 -9.26
N GLN A 275 -1.71 44.74 -8.63
CA GLN A 275 -1.07 45.31 -7.44
C GLN A 275 0.13 46.15 -7.87
N THR A 276 0.30 47.36 -7.33
CA THR A 276 1.47 48.20 -7.64
C THR A 276 2.18 48.65 -6.37
N LYS A 277 3.43 49.13 -6.50
CA LYS A 277 4.24 49.55 -5.35
C LYS A 277 3.74 50.85 -4.72
N THR A 278 3.13 51.74 -5.52
CA THR A 278 2.71 53.06 -5.07
C THR A 278 1.32 53.42 -5.59
N GLU A 279 0.62 54.31 -4.89
CA GLU A 279 -0.68 54.82 -5.34
C GLU A 279 -0.58 55.59 -6.67
N ALA A 280 0.56 56.23 -6.94
CA ALA A 280 0.80 56.92 -8.20
C ALA A 280 0.86 55.94 -9.38
N ASP A 281 1.50 54.79 -9.20
CA ASP A 281 1.56 53.74 -10.22
C ASP A 281 0.17 53.13 -10.45
N ALA A 282 -0.59 52.87 -9.39
CA ALA A 282 -1.97 52.39 -9.50
C ALA A 282 -2.88 53.38 -10.26
N LYS A 283 -2.72 54.69 -10.01
CA LYS A 283 -3.46 55.75 -10.74
C LYS A 283 -3.08 55.79 -12.22
N ALA A 284 -1.80 55.59 -12.55
CA ALA A 284 -1.35 55.52 -13.94
C ALA A 284 -1.93 54.30 -14.67
N VAL A 285 -1.91 53.12 -14.03
CA VAL A 285 -2.52 51.90 -14.56
C VAL A 285 -4.03 52.07 -14.76
N LEU A 286 -4.74 52.65 -13.78
CA LEU A 286 -6.17 52.92 -13.90
C LEU A 286 -6.50 53.86 -15.06
N ALA A 287 -5.67 54.88 -15.31
CA ALA A 287 -5.84 55.78 -16.45
C ALA A 287 -5.58 55.09 -17.80
N GLU A 288 -4.68 54.11 -17.87
CA GLU A 288 -4.47 53.26 -19.06
C GLU A 288 -5.68 52.34 -19.29
N LEU A 289 -6.21 51.71 -18.23
CA LEU A 289 -7.42 50.87 -18.29
C LEU A 289 -8.66 51.65 -18.73
N GLN A 290 -8.85 52.87 -18.21
CA GLN A 290 -9.95 53.76 -18.61
C GLN A 290 -9.87 54.20 -20.09
N LYS A 291 -8.67 54.15 -20.69
CA LYS A 291 -8.46 54.41 -22.12
C LYS A 291 -8.65 53.16 -22.99
N GLY A 292 -9.03 52.03 -22.41
CA GLY A 292 -9.32 50.78 -23.11
C GLY A 292 -8.13 49.82 -23.22
N ALA A 293 -7.08 49.98 -22.41
CA ALA A 293 -6.02 48.96 -22.32
C ALA A 293 -6.55 47.65 -21.72
N ASP A 294 -5.99 46.51 -22.15
CA ASP A 294 -6.38 45.19 -21.66
C ASP A 294 -5.86 44.92 -20.24
N PHE A 295 -6.76 44.53 -19.33
CA PHE A 295 -6.42 44.33 -17.92
C PHE A 295 -5.43 43.19 -17.70
N ALA A 296 -5.60 42.07 -18.41
CA ALA A 296 -4.72 40.92 -18.26
C ALA A 296 -3.29 41.23 -18.73
N THR A 297 -3.16 42.05 -19.76
CA THR A 297 -1.87 42.53 -20.28
C THR A 297 -1.19 43.44 -19.27
N LEU A 298 -1.89 44.46 -18.77
CA LEU A 298 -1.35 45.37 -17.76
C LEU A 298 -1.04 44.66 -16.43
N ALA A 299 -1.81 43.63 -16.07
CA ALA A 299 -1.54 42.80 -14.90
C ALA A 299 -0.21 42.04 -15.05
N LYS A 300 0.07 41.45 -16.22
CA LYS A 300 1.34 40.75 -16.49
C LYS A 300 2.54 41.68 -16.45
N GLU A 301 2.38 42.90 -16.97
CA GLU A 301 3.48 43.86 -17.12
C GLU A 301 3.76 44.66 -15.84
N LYS A 302 2.71 45.09 -15.13
CA LYS A 302 2.82 46.10 -14.07
C LYS A 302 2.41 45.60 -12.68
N SER A 303 1.80 44.42 -12.57
CA SER A 303 1.44 43.88 -11.25
C SER A 303 2.67 43.38 -10.49
N THR A 304 2.76 43.75 -9.22
CA THR A 304 3.77 43.27 -8.27
C THR A 304 3.38 41.94 -7.63
N ASP A 305 2.13 41.50 -7.77
CA ASP A 305 1.69 40.18 -7.33
C ASP A 305 2.05 39.14 -8.40
N ILE A 306 3.18 38.46 -8.20
CA ILE A 306 3.73 37.49 -9.17
C ILE A 306 2.76 36.32 -9.44
N ILE A 307 1.91 35.97 -8.48
CA ILE A 307 1.03 34.80 -8.60
C ILE A 307 -0.14 35.14 -9.54
N SER A 308 -0.88 36.21 -9.25
CA SER A 308 -2.00 36.64 -10.09
C SER A 308 -1.51 37.23 -11.42
N ALA A 309 -0.38 37.94 -11.46
CA ALA A 309 0.17 38.55 -12.68
C ALA A 309 0.34 37.54 -13.82
N ARG A 310 0.86 36.34 -13.54
CA ARG A 310 1.06 35.28 -14.56
C ARG A 310 -0.24 34.90 -15.27
N ASN A 311 -1.37 34.98 -14.56
CA ASN A 311 -2.70 34.66 -15.05
C ASN A 311 -3.53 35.92 -15.36
N GLY A 312 -2.89 37.05 -15.69
CA GLY A 312 -3.60 38.27 -16.06
C GLY A 312 -4.31 38.97 -14.91
N GLY A 313 -3.84 38.75 -13.67
CA GLY A 313 -4.43 39.33 -12.46
C GLY A 313 -5.54 38.48 -11.83
N ASP A 314 -5.95 37.37 -12.44
CA ASP A 314 -7.06 36.54 -11.97
C ASP A 314 -6.77 35.84 -10.63
N MET A 315 -7.71 35.99 -9.67
CA MET A 315 -7.66 35.37 -8.34
C MET A 315 -8.59 34.15 -8.20
N GLY A 316 -9.32 33.78 -9.26
CA GLY A 316 -10.24 32.65 -9.25
C GLY A 316 -11.55 32.92 -8.51
N TRP A 317 -12.39 31.87 -8.39
CA TRP A 317 -13.68 31.93 -7.71
C TRP A 317 -13.50 31.98 -6.20
N MET A 318 -13.97 33.06 -5.58
CA MET A 318 -13.91 33.26 -4.14
C MET A 318 -15.31 33.32 -3.55
N GLU A 319 -15.48 32.67 -2.40
CA GLU A 319 -16.69 32.81 -1.60
C GLU A 319 -16.66 34.15 -0.85
N GLU A 320 -17.85 34.66 -0.50
CA GLU A 320 -17.98 35.91 0.23
C GLU A 320 -17.17 35.90 1.53
N ALA A 321 -17.15 34.80 2.28
CA ALA A 321 -16.36 34.68 3.51
C ALA A 321 -14.84 34.80 3.29
N SER A 322 -14.35 34.36 2.12
CA SER A 322 -12.93 34.33 1.76
C SER A 322 -12.43 35.58 1.02
N THR A 323 -13.35 36.45 0.58
CA THR A 323 -13.02 37.67 -0.15
C THR A 323 -12.54 38.77 0.81
N VAL A 324 -11.41 39.41 0.51
CA VAL A 324 -10.86 40.49 1.35
C VAL A 324 -11.78 41.73 1.37
N PRO A 325 -11.89 42.45 2.51
CA PRO A 325 -12.82 43.57 2.66
C PRO A 325 -12.69 44.64 1.58
N GLU A 326 -11.46 44.93 1.14
CA GLU A 326 -11.19 46.01 0.19
C GLU A 326 -11.75 45.72 -1.22
N LEU A 327 -11.89 44.44 -1.58
CA LEU A 327 -12.55 44.02 -2.83
C LEU A 327 -14.07 44.00 -2.69
N LYS A 328 -14.59 43.71 -1.50
CA LYS A 328 -16.04 43.80 -1.22
C LYS A 328 -16.50 45.25 -1.30
N ASP A 329 -15.75 46.14 -0.67
CA ASP A 329 -16.05 47.58 -0.61
C ASP A 329 -15.91 48.26 -1.97
N ALA A 330 -15.13 47.68 -2.89
CA ALA A 330 -15.03 48.15 -4.27
C ALA A 330 -16.35 48.02 -5.06
N GLY A 331 -17.32 47.23 -4.55
CA GLY A 331 -18.67 47.19 -5.10
C GLY A 331 -18.77 46.67 -6.54
N LEU A 332 -17.82 45.83 -6.94
CA LEU A 332 -17.74 45.26 -8.29
C LEU A 332 -18.83 44.18 -8.44
N LYS A 333 -19.88 44.50 -9.20
CA LYS A 333 -21.06 43.64 -9.39
C LYS A 333 -21.27 43.21 -10.83
N GLU A 334 -20.67 43.92 -11.79
CA GLU A 334 -20.81 43.65 -13.21
C GLU A 334 -19.47 43.19 -13.81
N LYS A 335 -19.53 42.28 -14.78
CA LYS A 335 -18.35 41.81 -15.51
C LYS A 335 -17.70 42.98 -16.26
N GLY A 336 -16.39 43.17 -16.07
CA GLY A 336 -15.63 44.26 -16.68
C GLY A 336 -15.71 45.59 -15.92
N GLN A 337 -16.39 45.62 -14.76
CA GLN A 337 -16.40 46.81 -13.92
C GLN A 337 -15.03 47.00 -13.27
N LEU A 338 -14.44 48.19 -13.48
CA LEU A 338 -13.18 48.60 -12.86
C LEU A 338 -13.45 49.30 -11.52
N SER A 339 -12.66 48.98 -10.51
CA SER A 339 -12.65 49.73 -9.26
C SER A 339 -11.82 51.01 -9.39
N GLY A 340 -12.02 51.94 -8.46
CA GLY A 340 -10.99 52.95 -8.18
C GLY A 340 -9.71 52.30 -7.63
N VAL A 341 -8.68 53.12 -7.40
CA VAL A 341 -7.47 52.65 -6.70
C VAL A 341 -7.83 52.30 -5.25
N ILE A 342 -7.66 51.03 -4.90
CA ILE A 342 -7.89 50.47 -3.57
C ILE A 342 -6.54 50.23 -2.88
N LYS A 343 -6.48 50.50 -1.56
CA LYS A 343 -5.29 50.16 -0.77
C LYS A 343 -5.31 48.67 -0.48
N SER A 344 -4.23 47.97 -0.79
CA SER A 344 -4.16 46.52 -0.62
C SER A 344 -3.56 46.17 0.74
N SER A 345 -4.21 45.29 1.48
CA SER A 345 -3.67 44.64 2.68
C SER A 345 -2.84 43.40 2.37
N LEU A 346 -2.86 42.92 1.12
CA LEU A 346 -2.09 41.76 0.67
C LEU A 346 -0.61 42.16 0.56
N ALA A 347 0.24 41.58 1.40
CA ALA A 347 1.67 41.87 1.40
C ALA A 347 2.32 41.37 0.10
N PRO A 348 3.15 42.17 -0.59
CA PRO A 348 4.03 41.63 -1.60
C PRO A 348 5.08 40.80 -0.85
N GLY A 349 5.35 39.58 -1.29
CA GLY A 349 6.34 38.71 -0.63
C GLY A 349 7.69 39.43 -0.46
N GLY A 350 7.99 39.90 0.76
CA GLY A 350 9.26 40.53 1.15
C GLY A 350 9.13 41.61 2.24
N PRO A 351 10.06 41.71 3.20
CA PRO A 351 9.93 42.60 4.35
C PRO A 351 10.29 44.04 3.95
N SER A 352 9.28 44.87 3.69
CA SER A 352 9.49 46.31 3.50
C SER A 352 8.21 47.08 3.85
N GLY A 353 8.30 47.94 4.87
CA GLY A 353 7.17 48.64 5.52
C GLY A 353 6.54 49.79 4.72
N ARG A 354 6.18 49.60 3.46
CA ARG A 354 5.26 50.50 2.72
C ARG A 354 4.10 49.71 2.14
N ARG A 355 2.87 50.14 2.46
CA ARG A 355 1.63 49.46 2.05
C ARG A 355 1.40 49.64 0.54
N PRO A 356 1.24 48.55 -0.24
CA PRO A 356 0.96 48.64 -1.68
C PRO A 356 -0.46 49.13 -1.97
N ALA A 357 -0.66 49.72 -3.14
CA ALA A 357 -1.97 50.13 -3.66
C ALA A 357 -2.20 49.45 -5.02
N GLY A 358 -3.44 49.09 -5.33
CA GLY A 358 -3.78 48.37 -6.56
C GLY A 358 -5.15 48.76 -7.10
N ALA A 359 -5.51 48.22 -8.25
CA ALA A 359 -6.84 48.33 -8.84
C ALA A 359 -7.41 46.92 -9.05
N GLY A 360 -8.70 46.73 -8.76
CA GLY A 360 -9.43 45.49 -8.96
C GLY A 360 -10.45 45.60 -10.10
N GLU A 361 -10.69 44.48 -10.78
CA GLU A 361 -11.72 44.33 -11.80
C GLU A 361 -12.56 43.07 -11.51
N ALA A 362 -13.86 43.11 -11.77
CA ALA A 362 -14.72 41.93 -11.73
C ALA A 362 -14.56 41.12 -13.03
N ALA A 363 -13.99 39.93 -12.94
CA ALA A 363 -13.91 38.97 -14.03
C ALA A 363 -15.04 37.96 -13.83
N GLY A 364 -16.20 38.25 -14.44
CA GLY A 364 -17.44 37.48 -14.26
C GLY A 364 -17.37 35.99 -14.62
#